data_AF-A0A0S2HXY7-F1
#
_entry.id   AF-A0A0S2HXY7-F1
#
_cell.length_a   1.000
_cell.length_b   1.000
_cell.length_c   1.000
_cell.angle_alpha   90.00
_cell.angle_beta   90.00
_cell.angle_gamma   90.00
#
_symmetry.space_group_name_H-M   'P 1'
#
loop_
_entity.id
_entity.type
_entity.pdbx_description
1 polymer ?
#
loop_
_entity_poly.entity_id
_entity_poly.type
_entity_poly.pdbx_seq_one_letter_code
_entity_poly.pdbx_strand_id
1 'polypeptide(L)'
;MNIEEYINKNRGQLDNKVADKARIWAGIADIQARKKTRRIKITQWVAASLVILLVTGILLRHEMVMQQHVDNLSQINTELAKKEQHYQQQINQKWNQFQQIPAHSSPLESMLIDELKELDTLYKQGLKDIKKNPDNDRAVMILLETYEKRLRILEKLIYERHKQIRYEKRNENIEL
;
A
#
# COMPACT_ATOMS: atom_id res chain seq x y z
N MET A 1 -39.22 -18.47 60.54
CA MET A 1 -37.84 -18.21 60.98
C MET A 1 -37.32 -17.05 60.16
N ASN A 2 -37.12 -15.89 60.81
CA ASN A 2 -36.84 -14.62 60.13
C ASN A 2 -35.32 -14.47 59.93
N ILE A 3 -34.89 -14.15 58.70
CA ILE A 3 -33.45 -14.09 58.35
C ILE A 3 -32.75 -13.00 59.17
N GLU A 4 -33.45 -11.91 59.50
CA GLU A 4 -32.95 -10.85 60.38
C GLU A 4 -32.51 -11.37 61.75
N GLU A 5 -33.29 -12.27 62.34
CA GLU A 5 -33.01 -12.80 63.67
C GLU A 5 -31.77 -13.71 63.65
N TYR A 6 -31.60 -14.48 62.57
CA TYR A 6 -30.42 -15.30 62.34
C TYR A 6 -29.14 -14.46 62.12
N ILE A 7 -29.22 -13.40 61.32
CA ILE A 7 -28.08 -12.51 61.06
C ILE A 7 -27.68 -11.77 62.35
N ASN A 8 -28.65 -11.28 63.12
CA ASN A 8 -28.36 -10.52 64.33
C ASN A 8 -27.71 -11.40 65.41
N LYS A 9 -28.20 -12.65 65.57
CA LYS A 9 -27.66 -13.60 66.54
C LYS A 9 -26.25 -14.09 66.19
N ASN A 10 -25.91 -14.13 64.90
CA ASN A 10 -24.61 -14.61 64.41
C ASN A 10 -23.65 -13.48 63.98
N ARG A 11 -24.02 -12.21 64.18
CA ARG A 11 -23.23 -11.05 63.74
C ARG A 11 -21.77 -11.09 64.23
N GLY A 12 -21.54 -11.50 65.48
CA GLY A 12 -20.19 -11.62 66.04
C GLY A 12 -19.31 -12.68 65.36
N GLN A 13 -19.92 -13.72 64.76
CA GLN A 13 -19.18 -14.74 63.97
C GLN A 13 -18.95 -14.30 62.53
N LEU A 14 -19.83 -13.43 62.01
CA LEU A 14 -19.77 -12.92 60.64
C LEU A 14 -18.76 -11.77 60.49
N ASP A 15 -18.57 -10.96 61.54
CA ASP A 15 -17.67 -9.80 61.56
C ASP A 15 -16.25 -10.17 62.05
N ASN A 16 -15.82 -11.41 61.80
CA ASN A 16 -14.54 -11.96 62.28
C ASN A 16 -13.34 -11.63 61.38
N LYS A 17 -13.56 -10.91 60.28
CA LYS A 17 -12.50 -10.51 59.34
C LYS A 17 -12.50 -9.00 59.20
N VAL A 18 -11.63 -8.33 59.97
CA VAL A 18 -11.27 -6.95 59.69
C VAL A 18 -10.53 -6.94 58.37
N ALA A 19 -11.11 -6.29 57.36
CA ALA A 19 -10.49 -6.14 56.07
C ALA A 19 -9.13 -5.44 56.24
N ASP A 20 -8.04 -6.12 55.88
CA ASP A 20 -6.71 -5.54 55.86
C ASP A 20 -6.65 -4.50 54.73
N LYS A 21 -7.00 -3.26 55.10
CA LYS A 21 -7.06 -2.13 54.18
C LYS A 21 -5.71 -1.94 53.50
N ALA A 22 -4.59 -2.17 54.18
CA ALA A 22 -3.26 -1.99 53.60
C ALA A 22 -3.01 -2.99 52.46
N ARG A 23 -3.40 -4.26 52.64
CA ARG A 23 -3.30 -5.29 51.60
C ARG A 23 -4.24 -5.05 50.42
N ILE A 24 -5.45 -4.55 50.68
CA ILE A 24 -6.41 -4.19 49.63
C ILE A 24 -5.88 -3.00 48.82
N TRP A 25 -5.39 -1.94 49.48
CA TRP A 25 -4.82 -0.78 48.81
C TRP A 25 -3.53 -1.11 48.04
N ALA A 26 -2.69 -2.02 48.56
CA ALA A 26 -1.51 -2.51 47.85
C ALA A 26 -1.90 -3.29 46.57
N GLY A 27 -2.95 -4.11 46.62
CA GLY A 27 -3.48 -4.79 45.44
C GLY A 27 -4.05 -3.82 44.39
N ILE A 28 -4.75 -2.76 44.83
CA ILE A 28 -5.28 -1.72 43.94
C ILE A 28 -4.16 -0.89 43.31
N ALA A 29 -3.10 -0.58 44.06
CA ALA A 29 -1.93 0.13 43.56
C ALA A 29 -1.16 -0.68 42.50
N ASP A 30 -1.02 -2.00 42.66
CA ASP A 30 -0.39 -2.87 41.65
C ASP A 30 -1.24 -2.97 40.36
N ILE A 31 -2.57 -2.96 40.47
CA ILE A 31 -3.48 -2.93 39.31
C ILE A 31 -3.30 -1.63 38.51
N GLN A 32 -3.05 -0.50 39.17
CA GLN A 32 -2.83 0.79 38.51
C GLN A 32 -1.45 0.88 37.86
N ALA A 33 -0.41 0.29 38.47
CA ALA A 33 0.96 0.24 37.93
C ALA A 33 1.09 -0.68 36.69
N ARG A 34 0.21 -1.67 36.52
CA ARG A 34 0.20 -2.56 35.35
C ARG A 34 -0.42 -1.97 34.09
N LYS A 35 -1.05 -0.80 34.15
CA LYS A 35 -1.39 0.00 32.95
C LYS A 35 -0.21 0.83 32.46
N LYS A 36 0.99 0.25 32.41
CA LYS A 36 2.04 0.76 31.53
C LYS A 36 1.65 0.36 30.12
N THR A 37 0.79 1.15 29.48
CA THR A 37 0.61 1.07 28.04
C THR A 37 2.02 1.18 27.45
N ARG A 38 2.58 0.07 26.95
CA ARG A 38 3.68 0.15 26.01
C ARG A 38 3.09 0.95 24.87
N ARG A 39 3.43 2.24 24.81
CA ARG A 39 3.40 3.00 23.57
C ARG A 39 4.42 2.31 22.68
N ILE A 40 4.01 1.21 22.08
CA ILE A 40 4.72 0.67 20.93
C ILE A 40 4.59 1.80 19.92
N LYS A 41 5.72 2.37 19.52
CA LYS A 41 5.78 3.30 18.41
C LYS A 41 5.48 2.51 17.14
N ILE A 42 4.21 2.20 16.90
CA ILE A 42 3.72 1.56 15.67
C ILE A 42 3.58 2.64 14.60
N THR A 43 4.60 3.46 14.40
CA THR A 43 4.58 4.52 13.37
C THR A 43 5.55 4.22 12.23
N GLN A 44 6.19 3.03 12.22
CA GLN A 44 7.11 2.64 11.15
C GLN A 44 6.77 1.29 10.49
N TRP A 45 6.02 0.41 11.16
CA TRP A 45 5.66 -0.91 10.60
C TRP A 45 4.28 -0.96 9.91
N VAL A 46 3.37 -0.04 10.26
CA VAL A 46 2.07 0.10 9.56
C VAL A 46 2.23 0.72 8.17
N ALA A 47 3.25 1.57 7.98
CA ALA A 47 3.60 2.10 6.66
C ALA A 47 4.05 0.98 5.71
N ALA A 48 4.91 0.06 6.17
CA ALA A 48 5.37 -1.05 5.34
C ALA A 48 4.24 -1.99 4.92
N SER A 49 3.31 -2.33 5.81
CA SER A 49 2.16 -3.19 5.46
C SER A 49 1.19 -2.51 4.49
N LEU A 50 1.00 -1.19 4.60
CA LEU A 50 0.19 -0.41 3.65
C LEU A 50 0.86 -0.34 2.27
N VAL A 51 2.18 -0.16 2.21
CA VAL A 51 2.94 -0.19 0.94
C VAL A 51 2.86 -1.58 0.30
N ILE A 52 3.02 -2.65 1.07
CA ILE A 52 2.91 -4.03 0.55
C ILE A 52 1.50 -4.32 0.03
N LEU A 53 0.44 -3.89 0.74
CA LEU A 53 -0.95 -4.03 0.29
C LEU A 53 -1.27 -3.18 -0.95
N LEU A 54 -0.74 -1.96 -1.04
CA LEU A 54 -0.87 -1.12 -2.24
C LEU A 54 -0.14 -1.74 -3.43
N VAL A 55 1.08 -2.26 -3.22
CA VAL A 55 1.85 -2.95 -4.25
C VAL A 55 1.13 -4.22 -4.72
N THR A 56 0.64 -5.07 -3.82
CA THR A 56 -0.11 -6.27 -4.20
C THR A 56 -1.45 -5.95 -4.87
N GLY A 57 -2.14 -4.89 -4.44
CA GLY A 57 -3.35 -4.40 -5.09
C GLY A 57 -3.10 -3.90 -6.52
N ILE A 58 -1.95 -3.25 -6.78
CA ILE A 58 -1.56 -2.82 -8.13
C ILE A 58 -1.18 -4.04 -9.00
N LEU A 59 -0.49 -5.04 -8.45
CA LEU A 59 -0.09 -6.25 -9.19
C LEU A 59 -1.31 -7.03 -9.71
N LEU A 60 -2.29 -7.30 -8.86
CA LEU A 60 -3.51 -8.04 -9.24
C LEU A 60 -4.33 -7.26 -10.29
N ARG A 61 -4.37 -5.93 -10.20
CA ARG A 61 -5.07 -5.09 -11.18
C ARG A 61 -4.33 -5.03 -12.51
N HIS A 62 -3.00 -5.01 -12.48
CA HIS A 62 -2.17 -4.94 -13.69
C HIS A 62 -2.27 -6.25 -14.49
N GLU A 63 -2.23 -7.41 -13.84
CA GLU A 63 -2.39 -8.71 -14.52
C GLU A 63 -3.78 -8.85 -15.15
N MET A 64 -4.85 -8.47 -14.44
CA MET A 64 -6.22 -8.54 -14.99
C MET A 64 -6.47 -7.55 -16.13
N VAL A 65 -5.88 -6.36 -16.10
CA VAL A 65 -6.04 -5.36 -17.18
C VAL A 65 -5.22 -5.73 -18.42
N MET A 66 -4.04 -6.36 -18.24
CA MET A 66 -3.20 -6.78 -19.37
C MET A 66 -3.73 -8.05 -20.06
N GLN A 67 -4.44 -8.93 -19.36
CA GLN A 67 -5.04 -10.13 -19.97
C GLN A 67 -6.28 -9.85 -20.83
N GLN A 68 -6.95 -8.71 -20.68
CA GLN A 68 -8.22 -8.46 -21.38
C GLN A 68 -8.10 -7.97 -22.83
N HIS A 69 -6.93 -7.55 -23.32
CA HIS A 69 -6.84 -6.96 -24.66
C HIS A 69 -5.49 -7.19 -25.33
N VAL A 70 -5.46 -8.03 -26.39
CA VAL A 70 -4.89 -7.72 -27.73
C VAL A 70 -5.44 -8.63 -28.86
N ASP A 71 -6.52 -9.40 -28.68
CA ASP A 71 -7.01 -10.25 -29.80
C ASP A 71 -7.53 -9.44 -31.01
N ASN A 72 -7.89 -8.17 -30.84
CA ASN A 72 -8.47 -7.34 -31.91
C ASN A 72 -7.47 -6.41 -32.63
N LEU A 73 -6.37 -5.98 -32.00
CA LEU A 73 -5.43 -5.03 -32.65
C LEU A 73 -4.60 -5.72 -33.74
N SER A 74 -4.21 -6.97 -33.51
CA SER A 74 -3.54 -7.83 -34.51
C SER A 74 -4.43 -8.11 -35.74
N GLN A 75 -5.75 -8.13 -35.55
CA GLN A 75 -6.72 -8.31 -36.64
C GLN A 75 -6.92 -7.03 -37.47
N ILE A 76 -6.65 -5.85 -36.89
CA ILE A 76 -6.80 -4.54 -37.54
C ILE A 76 -5.51 -4.13 -38.25
N ASN A 77 -4.38 -4.16 -37.53
CA ASN A 77 -3.10 -3.69 -38.05
C ASN A 77 -1.94 -4.45 -37.37
N THR A 78 -1.33 -5.35 -38.13
CA THR A 78 -0.22 -6.20 -37.67
C THR A 78 1.01 -5.40 -37.23
N GLU A 79 1.31 -4.28 -37.89
CA GLU A 79 2.46 -3.43 -37.52
C GLU A 79 2.22 -2.69 -36.22
N LEU A 80 0.98 -2.22 -35.99
CA LEU A 80 0.60 -1.61 -34.71
C LEU A 80 0.64 -2.63 -33.57
N ALA A 81 0.14 -3.84 -33.79
CA ALA A 81 0.16 -4.91 -32.79
C ALA A 81 1.60 -5.31 -32.40
N LYS A 82 2.54 -5.37 -33.35
CA LYS A 82 3.96 -5.60 -33.05
C LYS A 82 4.54 -4.49 -32.18
N LYS A 83 4.26 -3.23 -32.51
CA LYS A 83 4.71 -2.08 -31.71
C LYS A 83 4.13 -2.13 -30.30
N GLU A 84 2.85 -2.39 -30.18
CA GLU A 84 2.16 -2.54 -28.89
C GLU A 84 2.82 -3.62 -28.04
N GLN A 85 3.04 -4.82 -28.59
CA GLN A 85 3.70 -5.91 -27.89
C GLN A 85 5.10 -5.49 -27.41
N HIS A 86 5.87 -4.79 -28.24
CA HIS A 86 7.18 -4.28 -27.87
C HIS A 86 7.10 -3.27 -26.71
N TYR A 87 6.16 -2.32 -26.74
CA TYR A 87 5.96 -1.38 -25.63
C TYR A 87 5.53 -2.09 -24.34
N GLN A 88 4.62 -3.06 -24.43
CA GLN A 88 4.17 -3.83 -23.27
C GLN A 88 5.33 -4.61 -22.62
N GLN A 89 6.18 -5.24 -23.43
CA GLN A 89 7.37 -5.92 -22.92
C GLN A 89 8.29 -4.96 -22.16
N GLN A 90 8.57 -3.79 -22.72
CA GLN A 90 9.39 -2.78 -22.06
C GLN A 90 8.75 -2.27 -20.76
N ILE A 91 7.45 -1.99 -20.77
CA ILE A 91 6.72 -1.54 -19.58
C ILE A 91 6.78 -2.60 -18.48
N ASN A 92 6.55 -3.87 -18.81
CA ASN A 92 6.62 -4.96 -17.83
C ASN A 92 8.04 -5.09 -17.27
N GLN A 93 9.07 -5.01 -18.11
CA GLN A 93 10.46 -5.04 -17.67
C GLN A 93 10.79 -3.88 -16.72
N LYS A 94 10.44 -2.65 -17.09
CA LYS A 94 10.67 -1.46 -16.25
C LYS A 94 9.86 -1.48 -14.97
N TRP A 95 8.61 -1.95 -15.02
CA TRP A 95 7.80 -2.12 -13.84
C TRP A 95 8.43 -3.13 -12.86
N ASN A 96 8.86 -4.28 -13.36
CA ASN A 96 9.55 -5.28 -12.54
C ASN A 96 10.85 -4.73 -11.95
N GLN A 97 11.63 -4.00 -12.75
CA GLN A 97 12.83 -3.31 -12.26
C GLN A 97 12.49 -2.32 -11.15
N PHE A 98 11.45 -1.51 -11.32
CA PHE A 98 10.99 -0.56 -10.31
C PHE A 98 10.63 -1.27 -9.01
N GLN A 99 9.85 -2.35 -9.07
CA GLN A 99 9.42 -3.14 -7.91
C GLN A 99 10.57 -3.78 -7.13
N GLN A 100 11.68 -4.12 -7.80
CA GLN A 100 12.86 -4.70 -7.15
C GLN A 100 13.67 -3.68 -6.34
N ILE A 101 13.48 -2.37 -6.58
CA ILE A 101 14.18 -1.33 -5.83
C ILE A 101 13.39 -1.03 -4.55
N PRO A 102 14.04 -0.98 -3.36
CA PRO A 102 13.38 -0.62 -2.11
C PRO A 102 12.53 0.65 -2.24
N ALA A 103 11.29 0.58 -1.76
CA ALA A 103 10.40 1.72 -1.76
C ALA A 103 10.87 2.75 -0.73
N HIS A 104 10.90 4.03 -1.13
CA HIS A 104 11.12 5.15 -0.22
C HIS A 104 9.92 6.09 -0.25
N SER A 105 9.62 6.73 0.88
CA SER A 105 8.57 7.75 0.91
C SER A 105 9.04 9.02 0.21
N SER A 106 8.68 9.18 -1.08
CA SER A 106 8.95 10.39 -1.84
C SER A 106 7.64 11.01 -2.33
N PRO A 107 7.35 12.31 -2.04
CA PRO A 107 6.18 12.98 -2.59
C PRO A 107 6.13 12.93 -4.12
N LEU A 108 7.30 13.02 -4.76
CA LEU A 108 7.43 12.93 -6.21
C LEU A 108 7.08 11.53 -6.74
N GLU A 109 7.43 10.47 -6.01
CA GLU A 109 7.05 9.10 -6.36
C GLU A 109 5.53 8.92 -6.34
N SER A 110 4.85 9.46 -5.32
CA SER A 110 3.38 9.43 -5.26
C SER A 110 2.75 10.15 -6.44
N MET A 111 3.23 11.35 -6.78
CA MET A 111 2.72 12.13 -7.92
C MET A 111 2.88 11.38 -9.24
N LEU A 112 4.04 10.75 -9.47
CA LEU A 112 4.32 9.97 -10.68
C LEU A 112 3.45 8.70 -10.75
N ILE A 113 3.18 8.05 -9.62
CA ILE A 113 2.26 6.90 -9.56
C ILE A 113 0.83 7.32 -9.87
N ASP A 114 0.40 8.49 -9.41
CA ASP A 114 -0.93 9.02 -9.73
C ASP A 114 -1.05 9.42 -11.21
N GLU A 115 0.00 10.00 -11.79
CA GLU A 115 0.09 10.27 -13.25
C GLU A 115 -0.03 8.97 -14.08
N LEU A 116 0.58 7.87 -13.64
CA LEU A 116 0.38 6.55 -14.28
C LEU A 116 -1.08 6.09 -14.28
N LYS A 117 -1.82 6.34 -13.19
CA LYS A 117 -3.25 5.98 -13.11
C LYS A 117 -4.10 6.85 -14.04
N GLU A 118 -3.74 8.12 -14.22
CA GLU A 118 -4.40 9.00 -15.18
C GLU A 118 -4.16 8.52 -16.62
N LEU A 119 -2.94 8.09 -16.95
CA LEU A 119 -2.62 7.51 -18.26
C LEU A 119 -3.43 6.25 -18.57
N ASP A 120 -3.79 5.43 -17.59
CA ASP A 120 -4.67 4.28 -17.81
C ASP A 120 -6.05 4.71 -18.36
N THR A 121 -6.50 5.92 -18.06
CA THR A 121 -7.76 6.47 -18.60
C THR A 121 -7.61 6.81 -20.08
N LEU A 122 -6.53 7.48 -20.46
CA LEU A 122 -6.21 7.82 -21.85
C LEU A 122 -6.01 6.56 -22.70
N TYR A 123 -5.35 5.55 -22.14
CA TYR A 123 -5.19 4.24 -22.75
C TYR A 123 -6.55 3.61 -23.10
N LYS A 124 -7.44 3.53 -22.11
CA LYS A 124 -8.80 2.96 -22.31
C LYS A 124 -9.61 3.75 -23.32
N GLN A 125 -9.47 5.07 -23.34
CA GLN A 125 -10.14 5.93 -24.32
C GLN A 125 -9.61 5.68 -25.73
N GLY A 126 -8.30 5.68 -25.95
CA GLY A 126 -7.69 5.36 -27.24
C GLY A 126 -8.10 3.98 -27.74
N LEU A 127 -8.08 2.98 -26.86
CA LEU A 127 -8.52 1.62 -27.19
C LEU A 127 -10.01 1.57 -27.57
N LYS A 128 -10.88 2.30 -26.86
CA LYS A 128 -12.31 2.38 -27.16
C LYS A 128 -12.54 3.03 -28.52
N ASP A 129 -11.79 4.08 -28.84
CA ASP A 129 -11.92 4.82 -30.10
C ASP A 129 -11.42 3.99 -31.29
N ILE A 130 -10.34 3.22 -31.14
CA ILE A 130 -9.86 2.24 -32.14
C ILE A 130 -10.91 1.14 -32.38
N LYS A 131 -11.54 0.62 -31.31
CA LYS A 131 -12.60 -0.40 -31.46
C LYS A 131 -13.82 0.13 -32.20
N LYS A 132 -14.14 1.42 -32.04
CA LYS A 132 -15.27 2.05 -32.72
C LYS A 132 -14.94 2.38 -34.18
N ASN A 133 -13.70 2.79 -34.45
CA ASN A 133 -13.21 3.09 -35.78
C ASN A 133 -11.73 2.61 -35.91
N PRO A 134 -11.50 1.44 -36.52
CA PRO A 134 -10.15 0.87 -36.67
C PRO A 134 -9.16 1.76 -37.41
N ASP A 135 -9.64 2.57 -38.37
CA ASP A 135 -8.83 3.48 -39.19
C ASP A 135 -8.64 4.86 -38.55
N ASN A 136 -8.91 4.99 -37.24
CA ASN A 136 -8.74 6.24 -36.52
C ASN A 136 -7.27 6.45 -36.13
N ASP A 137 -6.49 7.02 -37.05
CA ASP A 137 -5.08 7.38 -36.85
C ASP A 137 -4.83 8.21 -35.58
N ARG A 138 -5.78 9.09 -35.22
CA ARG A 138 -5.68 9.89 -33.99
C ARG A 138 -5.76 9.02 -32.74
N ALA A 139 -6.64 8.02 -32.73
CA ALA A 139 -6.76 7.10 -31.59
C ALA A 139 -5.52 6.21 -31.47
N VAL A 140 -4.95 5.76 -32.60
CA VAL A 140 -3.67 5.05 -32.65
C VAL A 140 -2.53 5.91 -32.09
N MET A 141 -2.45 7.17 -32.51
CA MET A 141 -1.44 8.12 -32.00
C MET A 141 -1.57 8.33 -30.48
N ILE A 142 -2.79 8.54 -29.98
CA ILE A 142 -3.05 8.68 -28.54
C ILE A 142 -2.61 7.41 -27.77
N LEU A 143 -2.89 6.23 -28.32
CA LEU A 143 -2.49 4.96 -27.71
C LEU A 143 -0.96 4.84 -27.61
N LEU A 144 -0.25 5.12 -28.71
CA LEU A 144 1.22 5.07 -28.75
C LEU A 144 1.85 6.12 -27.83
N GLU A 145 1.36 7.36 -27.85
CA GLU A 145 1.82 8.41 -26.92
C GLU A 145 1.62 8.01 -25.46
N THR A 146 0.53 7.31 -25.16
CA THR A 146 0.25 6.84 -23.80
C THR A 146 1.29 5.81 -23.37
N TYR A 147 1.69 4.89 -24.26
CA TYR A 147 2.76 3.94 -23.99
C TYR A 147 4.11 4.63 -23.75
N GLU A 148 4.47 5.61 -24.58
CA GLU A 148 5.72 6.35 -24.43
C GLU A 148 5.78 7.15 -23.12
N LYS A 149 4.68 7.82 -22.77
CA LYS A 149 4.56 8.56 -21.50
C LYS A 149 4.67 7.63 -20.31
N ARG A 150 4.01 6.46 -20.36
CA ARG A 150 4.11 5.43 -19.32
C ARG A 150 5.56 4.98 -19.11
N LEU A 151 6.28 4.68 -20.18
CA LEU A 151 7.68 4.29 -20.11
C LEU A 151 8.55 5.38 -19.46
N ARG A 152 8.37 6.64 -19.87
CA ARG A 152 9.10 7.79 -19.31
C ARG A 152 8.84 7.97 -17.81
N ILE A 153 7.61 7.78 -17.36
CA ILE A 153 7.27 7.86 -15.93
C ILE A 153 7.94 6.72 -15.16
N LEU A 154 7.93 5.49 -15.69
CA LEU A 154 8.62 4.35 -15.08
C LEU A 154 10.14 4.60 -14.94
N GLU A 155 10.76 5.18 -15.96
CA GLU A 155 12.17 5.55 -15.90
C GLU A 155 12.45 6.60 -14.82
N LYS A 156 11.59 7.62 -14.70
CA LYS A 156 11.69 8.61 -13.62
C LYS A 156 11.52 7.99 -12.24
N LEU A 157 10.55 7.08 -12.09
CA LEU A 157 10.31 6.36 -10.84
C LEU A 157 11.53 5.53 -10.41
N ILE A 158 12.12 4.79 -11.35
CA ILE A 158 13.36 4.05 -11.14
C ILE A 158 14.50 5.00 -10.75
N TYR A 159 14.64 6.10 -11.47
CA TYR A 159 15.68 7.10 -11.21
C TYR A 159 15.55 7.69 -9.80
N GLU A 160 14.35 8.07 -9.40
CA GLU A 160 14.09 8.67 -8.09
C GLU A 160 14.41 7.69 -6.95
N ARG A 161 14.02 6.41 -7.05
CA ARG A 161 14.39 5.41 -6.03
C ARG A 161 15.91 5.23 -5.91
N HIS A 162 16.62 5.11 -7.04
CA HIS A 162 18.09 5.02 -7.02
C HIS A 162 18.74 6.28 -6.45
N LYS A 163 18.18 7.45 -6.75
CA LYS A 163 18.66 8.73 -6.23
C LYS A 163 18.52 8.79 -4.70
N GLN A 164 17.38 8.36 -4.14
CA GLN A 164 17.19 8.28 -2.68
C GLN A 164 18.22 7.35 -2.01
N ILE A 165 18.40 6.13 -2.54
CA ILE A 165 19.39 5.17 -2.03
C ILE A 165 20.81 5.77 -2.02
N ARG A 166 21.18 6.54 -3.05
CA ARG A 166 22.49 7.20 -3.11
C ARG A 166 22.64 8.31 -2.07
N TYR A 167 21.56 9.04 -1.75
CA TYR A 167 21.60 10.07 -0.72
C TYR A 167 21.71 9.46 0.68
N GLU A 168 20.96 8.40 0.97
CA GLU A 168 21.04 7.68 2.25
C GLU A 168 22.45 7.15 2.51
N LYS A 169 23.03 6.41 1.55
CA LYS A 169 24.41 5.90 1.65
C LYS A 169 25.46 6.99 1.84
N ARG A 170 25.26 8.17 1.25
CA ARG A 170 26.19 9.28 1.40
C ARG A 170 26.16 9.84 2.82
N ASN A 171 24.96 9.99 3.38
CA ASN A 171 24.78 10.55 4.71
C ASN A 171 25.34 9.61 5.79
N GLU A 172 25.17 8.30 5.65
CA GLU A 172 25.76 7.30 6.55
C GLU A 172 27.29 7.39 6.64
N ASN A 173 27.97 7.68 5.52
CA ASN A 173 29.44 7.80 5.48
C ASN A 173 29.97 9.13 6.05
N ILE A 174 29.12 10.13 6.29
CA ILE A 174 29.52 11.44 6.84
C ILE A 174 29.40 11.45 8.38
N GLU A 175 28.60 10.54 8.95
CA GLU A 175 28.41 10.42 10.40
C GLU A 175 29.41 9.46 11.09
N LEU A 176 30.38 8.90 10.35
CA LEU A 176 31.47 8.04 10.82
C LEU A 176 32.83 8.75 10.70
#